data_AF-A0A2V8DE94-F1
#
_entry.id   AF-A0A2V8DE94-F1
#
_cell.length_a   1.000
_cell.length_b   1.000
_cell.length_c   1.000
_cell.angle_alpha   90.00
_cell.angle_beta   90.00
_cell.angle_gamma   90.00
#
_symmetry.space_group_name_H-M   'P 1'
#
loop_
_entity.id
_entity.type
_entity.pdbx_description
1 polymer ?
#
loop_
_entity_poly.entity_id
_entity_poly.type
_entity_poly.pdbx_seq_one_letter_code
_entity_poly.pdbx_strand_id
1 'polypeptide(L)'
;DNFEDAKELFLSPLMAIHYAHLTMLAAQGIVSAGDAHRLREALDGVSLDEVRQVKYDGSCEDLFFYIQDLILNACGDDVGGRLHTARSRNDIDMTMYRMRQREL
;
A
#
# COMPACT_ATOMS: atom_id res chain seq x y z
N ASP A 1 -19.47 3.33 -4.69
CA ASP A 1 -18.78 2.63 -5.81
C ASP A 1 -17.55 2.04 -5.18
N ASN A 2 -17.22 0.78 -5.43
CA ASN A 2 -16.26 0.02 -4.62
C ASN A 2 -14.92 0.78 -4.46
N PHE A 3 -14.40 1.36 -5.54
CA PHE A 3 -13.18 2.16 -5.50
C PHE A 3 -13.32 3.45 -4.66
N GLU A 4 -14.44 4.16 -4.80
CA GLU A 4 -14.73 5.39 -4.06
C GLU A 4 -14.86 5.12 -2.55
N ASP A 5 -15.61 4.06 -2.20
CA ASP A 5 -15.83 3.64 -0.81
C ASP A 5 -14.48 3.18 -0.19
N ALA A 6 -13.64 2.51 -0.98
CA ALA A 6 -12.30 2.10 -0.53
C ALA A 6 -11.37 3.28 -0.26
N LYS A 7 -11.39 4.33 -1.09
CA LYS A 7 -10.58 5.55 -0.84
C LYS A 7 -10.96 6.22 0.47
N GLU A 8 -12.26 6.27 0.78
CA GLU A 8 -12.75 6.90 2.00
C GLU A 8 -12.43 6.05 3.24
N LEU A 9 -12.69 4.74 3.16
CA LEU A 9 -12.70 3.87 4.34
C LEU A 9 -11.38 3.14 4.59
N PHE A 10 -10.59 2.86 3.54
CA PHE A 10 -9.47 1.91 3.62
C PHE A 10 -8.12 2.47 3.17
N LEU A 11 -8.05 3.66 2.57
CA LEU A 11 -6.77 4.26 2.15
C LEU A 11 -5.77 4.42 3.30
N SER A 12 -6.21 4.98 4.43
CA SER A 12 -5.32 5.18 5.59
C SER A 12 -4.86 3.85 6.21
N PRO A 13 -5.76 2.87 6.49
CA PRO A 13 -5.35 1.53 6.90
C PRO A 13 -4.38 0.83 5.93
N LEU A 14 -4.63 0.91 4.62
CA LEU A 14 -3.77 0.29 3.60
C LEU A 14 -2.35 0.82 3.68
N MET A 15 -2.19 2.14 3.75
CA MET A 15 -0.88 2.78 3.85
C MET A 15 -0.17 2.41 5.16
N ALA A 16 -0.90 2.42 6.29
CA ALA A 16 -0.34 2.00 7.57
C ALA A 16 0.17 0.54 7.55
N ILE A 17 -0.58 -0.37 6.90
CA ILE A 17 -0.15 -1.77 6.72
C ILE A 17 1.11 -1.85 5.86
N HIS A 18 1.23 -1.06 4.79
CA HIS A 18 2.44 -1.03 3.97
C HIS A 18 3.67 -0.56 4.77
N TYR A 19 3.56 0.52 5.54
CA TYR A 19 4.66 0.98 6.40
C TYR A 19 5.06 -0.06 7.46
N ALA A 20 4.09 -0.67 8.12
CA ALA A 20 4.33 -1.69 9.13
C ALA A 20 5.02 -2.93 8.52
N HIS A 21 4.54 -3.39 7.35
CA HIS A 21 5.12 -4.53 6.67
C HIS A 21 6.54 -4.25 6.17
N LEU A 22 6.80 -3.07 5.60
CA LEU A 22 8.14 -2.65 5.21
C LEU A 22 9.11 -2.66 6.40
N THR A 23 8.67 -2.13 7.54
CA THR A 23 9.46 -2.12 8.78
C THR A 23 9.81 -3.55 9.20
N MET A 24 8.85 -4.46 9.14
CA MET A 24 9.06 -5.88 9.44
C MET A 24 10.05 -6.53 8.46
N LEU A 25 9.86 -6.36 7.15
CA LEU A 25 10.75 -6.94 6.13
C LEU A 25 12.20 -6.49 6.31
N ALA A 26 12.43 -5.22 6.60
CA ALA A 26 13.75 -4.67 6.89
C ALA A 26 14.34 -5.25 8.18
N ALA A 27 13.54 -5.34 9.25
CA ALA A 27 13.99 -5.89 10.53
C ALA A 27 14.36 -7.39 10.44
N GLN A 28 13.70 -8.15 9.55
CA GLN A 28 14.03 -9.55 9.29
C GLN A 28 15.16 -9.74 8.27
N GLY A 29 15.67 -8.66 7.67
CA GLY A 29 16.71 -8.74 6.63
C GLY A 29 16.22 -9.37 5.31
N ILE A 30 14.90 -9.43 5.09
CA ILE A 30 14.30 -9.96 3.84
C ILE A 30 14.50 -8.96 2.70
N VAL A 31 14.49 -7.66 3.04
CA VAL A 31 14.79 -6.56 2.12
C VAL A 31 16.06 -5.85 2.60
N SER A 32 16.94 -5.49 1.66
CA SER A 32 18.18 -4.78 1.98
C SER A 32 17.88 -3.39 2.56
N ALA A 33 18.81 -2.82 3.34
CA ALA A 33 18.62 -1.46 3.88
C ALA A 33 18.42 -0.40 2.78
N GLY A 34 19.11 -0.56 1.64
CA GLY A 34 18.98 0.34 0.49
C GLY A 34 17.60 0.23 -0.19
N ASP A 35 17.12 -0.99 -0.42
CA ASP A 35 15.79 -1.22 -1.01
C ASP A 35 14.69 -0.80 -0.04
N ALA A 36 14.87 -1.02 1.26
CA ALA A 36 13.93 -0.59 2.27
C ALA A 36 13.82 0.94 2.34
N HIS A 37 14.94 1.65 2.18
CA HIS A 37 14.93 3.11 2.09
C HIS A 37 14.19 3.60 0.84
N ARG A 38 14.45 3.01 -0.33
CA ARG A 38 13.75 3.34 -1.58
C ARG A 38 12.24 3.07 -1.50
N LEU A 39 11.83 1.94 -0.91
CA LEU A 39 10.43 1.63 -0.65
C LEU A 39 9.80 2.63 0.31
N ARG A 40 10.55 3.06 1.34
CA ARG A 40 10.07 4.06 2.29
C ARG A 40 9.81 5.40 1.61
N GLU A 41 10.75 5.87 0.79
CA GLU A 41 10.59 7.10 0.00
C GLU A 41 9.42 7.01 -0.97
N ALA A 42 9.22 5.86 -1.64
CA ALA A 42 8.08 5.63 -2.52
C ALA A 42 6.75 5.72 -1.75
N LEU A 43 6.65 5.09 -0.57
CA LEU A 43 5.46 5.17 0.28
C LEU A 43 5.21 6.59 0.77
N ASP A 44 6.26 7.30 1.22
CA ASP A 44 6.17 8.70 1.68
C ASP A 44 5.76 9.65 0.53
N GLY A 45 6.07 9.29 -0.71
CA GLY A 45 5.67 10.02 -1.92
C GLY A 45 4.21 9.85 -2.33
N VAL A 46 3.46 8.89 -1.75
CA VAL A 46 2.04 8.71 -2.06
C VAL A 46 1.20 9.79 -1.34
N SER A 47 0.72 10.76 -2.11
CA SER A 47 -0.18 11.80 -1.60
C SER A 47 -1.59 11.26 -1.38
N LEU A 48 -2.00 11.11 -0.11
CA LEU A 48 -3.33 10.60 0.22
C LEU A 48 -4.46 11.51 -0.27
N ASP A 49 -4.20 12.82 -0.31
CA ASP A 49 -5.18 13.79 -0.78
C ASP A 49 -5.36 13.69 -2.30
N GLU A 50 -4.28 13.50 -3.06
CA GLU A 50 -4.38 13.25 -4.50
C GLU A 50 -5.11 11.94 -4.78
N VAL A 51 -4.76 10.86 -4.08
CA VAL A 51 -5.45 9.56 -4.21
C VAL A 51 -6.95 9.71 -3.97
N ARG A 52 -7.37 10.47 -2.95
CA ARG A 52 -8.79 10.72 -2.67
C ARG A 52 -9.53 11.40 -3.84
N GLN A 53 -8.84 12.26 -4.60
CA GLN A 53 -9.41 12.97 -5.74
C GLN A 53 -9.42 12.16 -7.05
N VAL A 54 -8.69 11.04 -7.12
CA VAL A 54 -8.64 10.17 -8.30
C VAL A 54 -10.03 9.62 -8.59
N LYS A 55 -10.48 9.75 -9.84
CA LYS A 55 -11.71 9.10 -10.30
C LYS A 55 -11.39 7.76 -10.90
N TYR A 56 -12.14 6.74 -10.52
CA TYR A 56 -11.99 5.41 -11.10
C TYR A 56 -12.30 5.42 -12.61
N ASP A 57 -11.36 4.94 -13.42
CA ASP A 57 -11.45 4.90 -14.89
C ASP A 57 -11.35 3.48 -15.46
N GLY A 58 -11.25 2.46 -14.60
CA GLY A 58 -11.12 1.05 -15.00
C GLY A 58 -9.72 0.62 -15.45
N SER A 59 -8.71 1.48 -15.31
CA SER A 59 -7.31 1.13 -15.65
C SER A 59 -6.66 0.14 -14.68
N CYS A 60 -7.15 0.07 -13.43
CA CYS A 60 -6.72 -0.87 -12.40
C CYS A 60 -7.94 -1.62 -11.84
N GLU A 61 -7.72 -2.76 -11.18
CA GLU A 61 -8.81 -3.58 -10.63
C GLU A 61 -9.45 -2.92 -9.39
N ASP A 62 -8.64 -2.34 -8.51
CA ASP A 62 -9.09 -1.75 -7.24
C ASP A 62 -8.07 -0.73 -6.68
N LEU A 63 -8.38 -0.18 -5.50
CA LEU A 63 -7.50 0.77 -4.80
C LEU A 63 -6.13 0.16 -4.45
N PHE A 64 -6.07 -1.14 -4.16
CA PHE A 64 -4.81 -1.79 -3.83
C PHE A 64 -3.87 -1.77 -5.03
N PHE A 65 -4.36 -2.12 -6.22
CA PHE A 65 -3.58 -2.04 -7.45
C PHE A 65 -3.20 -0.61 -7.81
N TYR A 66 -4.10 0.35 -7.60
CA TYR A 66 -3.77 1.76 -7.82
C TYR A 66 -2.58 2.22 -6.96
N ILE A 67 -2.61 1.92 -5.65
CA ILE A 67 -1.51 2.24 -4.73
C ILE A 67 -0.25 1.45 -5.07
N GLN A 68 -0.38 0.18 -5.45
CA GLN A 68 0.74 -0.64 -5.89
C GLN A 68 1.44 0.01 -7.09
N ASP A 69 0.70 0.41 -8.12
CA ASP A 69 1.26 1.04 -9.32
C ASP A 69 1.99 2.34 -8.99
N LEU A 70 1.47 3.17 -8.07
CA LEU A 70 2.19 4.36 -7.60
C LEU A 70 3.55 4.02 -6.99
N ILE A 71 3.59 2.97 -6.16
CA ILE A 71 4.82 2.51 -5.50
C ILE A 71 5.80 1.93 -6.54
N LEU A 72 5.33 1.08 -7.45
CA LEU A 72 6.16 0.49 -8.52
C LEU A 72 6.75 1.58 -9.40
N ASN A 73 5.94 2.56 -9.83
CA ASN A 73 6.41 3.68 -10.65
C ASN A 73 7.45 4.55 -9.93
N ALA A 74 7.37 4.67 -8.61
CA ALA A 74 8.30 5.49 -7.82
C ALA A 74 9.66 4.81 -7.55
N CYS A 75 9.69 3.48 -7.34
CA CYS A 75 10.93 2.79 -6.95
C CYS A 75 11.40 1.69 -7.92
N GLY A 76 10.62 1.37 -8.94
CA GLY A 76 10.86 0.32 -9.94
C GLY A 76 10.35 -1.06 -9.48
N ASP A 77 9.97 -1.89 -10.46
CA ASP A 77 9.28 -3.17 -10.24
C ASP A 77 10.02 -4.14 -9.31
N ASP A 78 11.35 -4.27 -9.46
CA ASP A 78 12.15 -5.19 -8.64
C ASP A 78 12.14 -4.81 -7.15
N VAL A 79 12.19 -3.52 -6.85
CA VAL A 79 12.19 -3.02 -5.46
C VAL A 79 10.77 -2.96 -4.92
N GLY A 80 9.83 -2.40 -5.70
CA GLY A 80 8.43 -2.28 -5.33
C GLY A 80 7.76 -3.63 -5.07
N GLY A 81 8.02 -4.62 -5.91
CA GLY A 81 7.48 -5.97 -5.77
C GLY A 81 7.87 -6.66 -4.46
N ARG A 82 9.04 -6.32 -3.89
CA ARG A 82 9.50 -6.90 -2.61
C ARG A 82 8.59 -6.58 -1.44
N LEU A 83 7.84 -5.46 -1.49
CA LEU A 83 6.87 -5.10 -0.46
C LEU A 83 5.76 -6.13 -0.29
N HIS A 84 5.52 -6.99 -1.28
CA HIS A 84 4.51 -8.06 -1.23
C HIS A 84 5.07 -9.40 -0.75
N THR A 85 6.36 -9.49 -0.41
CA THR A 85 6.96 -10.72 0.08
C THR A 85 6.32 -11.15 1.41
N ALA A 86 6.02 -12.44 1.52
CA ALA A 86 5.45 -13.08 2.72
C ALA A 86 4.09 -12.54 3.19
N ARG A 87 3.27 -12.01 2.28
CA ARG A 87 1.88 -11.57 2.53
C ARG A 87 0.99 -11.83 1.31
N SER A 88 -0.32 -11.74 1.46
CA SER A 88 -1.31 -11.86 0.38
C SER A 88 -2.39 -10.78 0.49
N ARG A 89 -3.26 -10.64 -0.51
CA ARG A 89 -4.41 -9.71 -0.42
C ARG A 89 -5.38 -10.10 0.69
N ASN A 90 -5.59 -11.40 0.91
CA ASN A 90 -6.55 -11.89 1.90
C ASN A 90 -6.22 -11.41 3.33
N ASP A 91 -4.95 -11.44 3.75
CA ASP A 91 -4.53 -10.96 5.07
C ASP A 91 -4.48 -9.43 5.15
N ILE A 92 -4.13 -8.74 4.06
CA ILE A 92 -4.18 -7.27 4.00
C ILE A 92 -5.63 -6.79 4.18
N ASP A 93 -6.57 -7.34 3.41
CA ASP A 93 -7.97 -6.97 3.43
C ASP A 93 -8.55 -7.18 4.82
N MET A 94 -8.37 -8.37 5.40
CA MET A 94 -8.85 -8.67 6.74
C MET A 94 -8.22 -7.75 7.80
N THR A 95 -6.95 -7.35 7.62
CA THR A 95 -6.28 -6.40 8.52
C THR A 95 -6.89 -4.99 8.37
N MET A 96 -7.12 -4.53 7.13
CA MET A 96 -7.76 -3.24 6.86
C MET A 96 -9.16 -3.17 7.48
N TYR A 97 -9.99 -4.20 7.27
CA TYR A 97 -11.34 -4.26 7.86
C TYR A 97 -11.30 -4.18 9.38
N ARG A 98 -10.41 -4.94 10.03
CA ARG A 98 -10.26 -4.91 11.50
C ARG A 98 -9.75 -3.56 12.00
N MET A 99 -8.81 -2.93 11.30
CA MET A 99 -8.32 -1.60 11.65
C MET A 99 -9.44 -0.56 11.55
N ARG A 100 -10.21 -0.60 10.46
CA ARG A 100 -11.35 0.32 10.27
C ARG A 100 -12.44 0.10 11.30
N GLN A 101 -12.78 -1.15 11.60
CA GLN A 101 -13.80 -1.47 12.60
C GLN A 101 -13.42 -1.00 14.00
N ARG A 102 -12.12 -0.95 14.34
CA ARG A 102 -11.65 -0.45 15.64
C ARG A 102 -11.84 1.06 15.81
N GLU A 103 -11.94 1.82 14.72
CA GLU A 103 -12.13 3.28 14.73
C GLU A 103 -13.60 3.70 14.83
N LEU A 104 -14.53 2.74 14.68
CA LEU A 104 -15.97 2.93 14.84
C LEU A 104 -16.39 2.76 16.31
#